data_AF-A0A7S1VRU0-F1
#
_entry.id   AF-A0A7S1VRU0-F1
#
_cell.length_a   1.000
_cell.length_b   1.000
_cell.length_c   1.000
_cell.angle_alpha   90.00
_cell.angle_beta   90.00
_cell.angle_gamma   90.00
#
_symmetry.space_group_name_H-M   'P 1'
#
loop_
_entity.id
_entity.type
_entity.pdbx_description
1 polymer ?
#
loop_
_entity_poly.entity_id
_entity_poly.type
_entity_poly.pdbx_seq_one_letter_code
_entity_poly.pdbx_strand_id
1 'polypeptide(L)'
;VGSNAYETACLVRLCDAQDEYYKKGKKTMTLRQLSKSYRSALQECLIRWSQESSTTENAFNTEHLELLKVVYSITHLSETFLLRSNAALWTTPGALTADTVRYLRHHHLPDPLSSADPQVLEELTKSSQPEQLGDGRMYWEWMQRFVVTGELEQAWALLSRHSACQRCANPSREYLDAYYQAIVEQDTKGFRLLQGILLSAPLPGGRSSMQDAGLLDVPAEEEATTPLL
;
A
#
# COMPACT_ATOMS: atom_id res chain seq x y z
N VAL A 1 -9.80 -9.60 35.37
CA VAL A 1 -9.28 -9.19 34.05
C VAL A 1 -10.38 -9.51 33.06
N GLY A 2 -11.18 -8.51 32.68
CA GLY A 2 -12.29 -8.72 31.75
C GLY A 2 -11.72 -8.84 30.35
N SER A 3 -11.91 -9.97 29.68
CA SER A 3 -11.62 -10.08 28.25
C SER A 3 -12.51 -9.11 27.50
N ASN A 4 -11.93 -8.33 26.59
CA ASN A 4 -12.70 -7.42 25.75
C ASN A 4 -13.62 -8.27 24.84
N ALA A 5 -14.88 -7.87 24.65
CA ALA A 5 -15.84 -8.59 23.81
C ALA A 5 -15.30 -8.84 22.38
N TYR A 6 -14.47 -7.93 21.85
CA TYR A 6 -13.83 -8.09 20.55
C TYR A 6 -12.77 -9.20 20.53
N GLU A 7 -11.99 -9.33 21.61
CA GLU A 7 -11.00 -10.39 21.76
C GLU A 7 -11.68 -11.76 21.81
N THR A 8 -12.74 -11.88 22.61
CA THR A 8 -13.52 -13.11 22.70
C THR A 8 -14.15 -13.47 21.34
N ALA A 9 -14.74 -12.50 20.63
CA ALA A 9 -15.30 -12.72 19.30
C ALA A 9 -14.23 -13.13 18.28
N CYS A 10 -13.03 -12.53 18.34
CA CYS A 10 -11.90 -12.90 17.52
C CYS A 10 -11.49 -14.35 17.77
N LEU A 11 -11.29 -14.74 19.03
CA LEU A 11 -10.91 -16.11 19.41
C LEU A 11 -11.92 -17.14 18.93
N VAL A 12 -13.22 -16.87 19.08
CA VAL A 12 -14.28 -17.75 18.58
C VAL A 12 -14.14 -17.95 17.07
N ARG A 13 -13.94 -16.88 16.29
CA ARG A 13 -13.77 -16.98 14.84
C ARG A 13 -12.50 -17.73 14.43
N LEU A 14 -11.41 -17.59 15.18
CA LEU A 14 -10.20 -18.37 14.95
C LEU A 14 -10.47 -19.86 15.16
N CYS A 15 -11.14 -20.22 16.25
CA CYS A 15 -11.55 -21.60 16.52
C CYS A 15 -12.49 -22.14 15.44
N ASP A 16 -13.49 -21.36 15.01
CA ASP A 16 -14.43 -21.77 13.96
C ASP A 16 -13.73 -22.06 12.64
N ALA A 17 -12.81 -21.18 12.22
CA ALA A 17 -12.01 -21.38 11.01
C ALA A 17 -11.09 -22.61 11.11
N GLN A 18 -10.53 -22.86 12.30
CA GLN A 18 -9.72 -24.05 12.58
C GLN A 18 -10.55 -25.34 12.47
N ASP A 19 -11.71 -25.34 13.09
CA ASP A 19 -12.69 -26.42 13.07
C ASP A 19 -13.13 -26.73 11.65
N GLU A 20 -13.44 -25.69 10.86
CA GLU A 20 -13.81 -25.81 9.46
C GLU A 20 -12.70 -26.47 8.64
N TYR A 21 -11.45 -26.05 8.85
CA TYR A 21 -10.29 -26.64 8.17
C TYR A 21 -10.13 -28.14 8.50
N TYR A 22 -10.30 -28.53 9.77
CA TYR A 22 -10.22 -29.94 10.17
C TYR A 22 -11.41 -30.77 9.68
N LYS A 23 -12.64 -30.23 9.72
CA LYS A 23 -13.87 -30.91 9.29
C LYS A 23 -13.92 -31.12 7.78
N LYS A 24 -13.54 -30.10 7.00
CA LYS A 24 -13.56 -30.14 5.53
C LYS A 24 -12.37 -30.92 4.95
N GLY A 25 -11.29 -31.09 5.71
CA GLY A 25 -10.06 -31.74 5.25
C GLY A 25 -9.33 -30.94 4.17
N LYS A 26 -8.07 -31.30 3.89
CA LYS A 26 -7.17 -30.59 2.94
C LYS A 26 -7.70 -30.45 1.50
N LYS A 27 -8.84 -31.07 1.15
CA LYS A 27 -9.41 -31.06 -0.21
C LYS A 27 -10.22 -29.80 -0.52
N THR A 28 -10.75 -29.11 0.49
CA THR A 28 -11.70 -27.99 0.32
C THR A 28 -11.23 -26.70 0.95
N MET A 29 -10.36 -26.77 1.97
CA MET A 29 -9.74 -25.60 2.59
C MET A 29 -8.23 -25.81 2.66
N THR A 30 -7.49 -24.89 2.04
CA THR A 30 -6.03 -24.87 2.05
C THR A 30 -5.51 -24.19 3.31
N LEU A 31 -4.28 -24.48 3.71
CA LEU A 31 -3.60 -23.79 4.81
C LEU A 31 -3.54 -22.27 4.58
N ARG A 32 -3.45 -21.84 3.31
CA ARG A 32 -3.52 -20.43 2.92
C ARG A 32 -4.89 -19.82 3.21
N GLN A 33 -5.98 -20.51 2.90
CA GLN A 33 -7.33 -20.04 3.21
C GLN A 33 -7.53 -19.93 4.73
N LEU A 34 -7.03 -20.89 5.52
CA LEU A 34 -7.04 -20.79 6.98
C LEU A 34 -6.28 -19.56 7.49
N SER A 35 -5.08 -19.32 6.97
CA SER A 35 -4.29 -18.13 7.33
C SER A 35 -4.99 -16.83 6.98
N LYS A 36 -5.69 -16.77 5.84
CA LYS A 36 -6.51 -15.60 5.46
C LYS A 36 -7.67 -15.38 6.42
N SER A 37 -8.40 -16.44 6.78
CA SER A 37 -9.48 -16.36 7.77
C SER A 37 -8.96 -15.86 9.12
N TYR A 38 -7.80 -16.33 9.57
CA TYR A 38 -7.17 -15.84 10.79
C TYR A 38 -6.79 -14.36 10.69
N ARG A 39 -6.15 -13.96 9.60
CA ARG A 39 -5.77 -12.57 9.34
C ARG A 39 -7.00 -11.65 9.31
N SER A 40 -8.09 -12.06 8.67
CA SER A 40 -9.35 -11.32 8.62
C SER A 40 -9.98 -11.15 10.01
N ALA A 41 -10.02 -12.21 10.83
CA ALA A 41 -10.53 -12.13 12.20
C ALA A 41 -9.70 -11.18 13.08
N LEU A 42 -8.37 -11.26 12.99
CA LEU A 42 -7.44 -10.37 13.70
C LEU A 42 -7.60 -8.91 13.25
N GLN A 43 -7.77 -8.68 11.94
CA GLN A 43 -7.97 -7.35 11.39
C GLN A 43 -9.26 -6.71 11.91
N GLU A 44 -10.37 -7.45 11.92
CA GLU A 44 -11.64 -6.93 12.43
C GLU A 44 -11.55 -6.60 13.93
N CYS A 45 -10.88 -7.45 14.70
CA CYS A 45 -10.60 -7.21 16.11
C CYS A 45 -9.79 -5.92 16.29
N LEU A 46 -8.71 -5.74 15.52
CA LEU A 46 -7.89 -4.54 15.53
C LEU A 46 -8.68 -3.28 15.20
N ILE A 47 -9.51 -3.30 14.16
CA ILE A 47 -10.32 -2.15 13.75
C ILE A 47 -11.25 -1.74 14.90
N ARG A 48 -12.04 -2.67 15.43
CA ARG A 48 -13.01 -2.35 16.50
C ARG A 48 -12.33 -1.90 17.79
N TRP A 49 -11.23 -2.56 18.16
CA TRP A 49 -10.49 -2.19 19.36
C TRP A 49 -9.79 -0.84 19.20
N SER A 50 -9.21 -0.55 18.03
CA SER A 50 -8.60 0.76 17.77
C SER A 50 -9.61 1.91 17.85
N GLN A 51 -10.81 1.72 17.31
CA GLN A 51 -11.91 2.69 17.39
C GLN A 51 -12.34 2.96 18.84
N GLU A 52 -12.49 1.92 19.67
CA GLU A 52 -12.86 2.09 21.07
C GLU A 52 -11.73 2.73 21.89
N SER A 53 -10.47 2.32 21.67
CA SER A 53 -9.31 2.87 22.38
C SER A 53 -9.08 4.36 22.13
N SER A 54 -9.50 4.88 20.96
CA SER A 54 -9.46 6.31 20.68
C SER A 54 -10.39 7.14 21.58
N THR A 55 -11.36 6.51 22.23
CA THR A 55 -12.32 7.15 23.13
C THR A 55 -11.99 7.00 24.61
N THR A 56 -11.09 6.08 24.98
CA THR A 56 -10.71 5.80 26.36
C THR A 56 -9.20 5.59 26.47
N GLU A 57 -8.49 6.63 26.91
CA GLU A 57 -7.03 6.59 27.15
C GLU A 57 -6.69 5.71 28.36
N ASN A 58 -6.53 4.40 28.12
CA ASN A 58 -5.97 3.46 29.10
C ASN A 58 -4.66 2.88 28.55
N ALA A 59 -3.52 3.22 29.17
CA ALA A 59 -2.19 2.78 28.74
C ALA A 59 -2.05 1.24 28.62
N PHE A 60 -2.76 0.49 29.47
CA PHE A 60 -2.80 -0.99 29.44
C PHE A 60 -3.51 -1.54 28.19
N ASN A 61 -4.50 -0.82 27.66
CA ASN A 61 -5.16 -1.21 26.40
C ASN A 61 -4.26 -0.96 25.19
N THR A 62 -3.38 0.04 25.26
CA THR A 62 -2.44 0.37 24.19
C THR A 62 -1.41 -0.73 23.99
N GLU A 63 -0.85 -1.30 25.06
CA GLU A 63 0.15 -2.39 24.97
C GLU A 63 -0.43 -3.65 24.32
N HIS A 64 -1.64 -4.07 24.70
CA HIS A 64 -2.32 -5.21 24.10
C HIS A 64 -2.67 -4.96 22.62
N LEU A 65 -3.06 -3.74 22.27
CA LEU A 65 -3.33 -3.37 20.89
C LEU A 65 -2.06 -3.44 20.03
N GLU A 66 -0.93 -2.97 20.55
CA GLU A 66 0.37 -3.09 19.85
C GLU A 66 0.79 -4.55 19.68
N LEU A 67 0.62 -5.38 20.71
CA LEU A 67 0.89 -6.82 20.59
C LEU A 67 0.01 -7.46 19.51
N LEU A 68 -1.28 -7.10 19.45
CA LEU A 68 -2.21 -7.61 18.43
C LEU A 68 -1.80 -7.17 17.02
N LYS A 69 -1.33 -5.93 16.83
CA LYS A 69 -0.75 -5.45 15.56
C LYS A 69 0.47 -6.28 15.16
N VAL A 70 1.35 -6.59 16.11
CA VAL A 70 2.52 -7.45 15.86
C VAL A 70 2.08 -8.84 15.42
N VAL A 71 1.16 -9.49 16.12
CA VAL A 71 0.64 -10.83 15.76
C VAL A 71 0.01 -10.81 14.36
N TYR A 72 -0.79 -9.79 14.05
CA TYR A 72 -1.39 -9.61 12.74
C TYR A 72 -0.33 -9.44 11.64
N SER A 73 0.73 -8.64 11.88
CA SER A 73 1.85 -8.48 10.95
C SER A 73 2.61 -9.78 10.71
N ILE A 74 2.96 -10.52 11.76
CA ILE A 74 3.65 -11.81 11.65
C ILE A 74 2.80 -12.82 10.86
N THR A 75 1.49 -12.84 11.08
CA THR A 75 0.56 -13.71 10.36
C THR A 75 0.56 -13.38 8.86
N HIS A 76 0.48 -12.10 8.51
CA HIS A 76 0.54 -11.65 7.12
C HIS A 76 1.91 -11.94 6.46
N LEU A 77 3.01 -11.77 7.19
CA LEU A 77 4.35 -12.08 6.70
C LEU A 77 4.50 -13.59 6.43
N SER A 78 4.02 -14.41 7.37
CA SER A 78 4.02 -15.87 7.24
C SER A 78 3.19 -16.33 6.04
N GLU A 79 2.02 -15.71 5.81
CA GLU A 79 1.22 -15.97 4.61
C GLU A 79 2.01 -15.67 3.32
N THR A 80 2.69 -14.52 3.30
CA THR A 80 3.47 -14.03 2.15
C THR A 80 4.64 -14.95 1.80
N PHE A 81 5.40 -15.42 2.80
CA PHE A 81 6.65 -16.17 2.57
C PHE A 81 6.49 -17.70 2.66
N LEU A 82 5.59 -18.21 3.51
CA LEU A 82 5.52 -19.63 3.85
C LEU A 82 4.31 -20.34 3.22
N LEU A 83 3.20 -19.64 3.00
CA LEU A 83 1.93 -20.25 2.57
C LEU A 83 1.59 -20.01 1.10
N ARG A 84 2.57 -19.58 0.30
CA ARG A 84 2.47 -19.54 -1.15
C ARG A 84 2.51 -20.94 -1.74
N SER A 85 1.37 -21.61 -1.67
CA SER A 85 1.09 -22.85 -2.38
C SER A 85 1.00 -22.55 -3.88
N ASN A 86 2.14 -22.48 -4.57
CA ASN A 86 2.35 -22.90 -5.96
C ASN A 86 3.76 -22.52 -6.42
N ALA A 87 4.57 -23.54 -6.72
CA ALA A 87 5.84 -23.37 -7.44
C ALA A 87 5.68 -22.58 -8.76
N ALA A 88 4.48 -22.58 -9.34
CA ALA A 88 4.08 -21.86 -10.55
C ALA A 88 3.89 -20.33 -10.40
N LEU A 89 4.13 -19.74 -9.23
CA LEU A 89 4.10 -18.28 -9.03
C LEU A 89 5.48 -17.69 -8.72
N TRP A 90 6.47 -18.52 -8.37
CA TRP A 90 7.89 -18.15 -8.45
C TRP A 90 8.31 -17.86 -9.90
N THR A 91 7.52 -18.36 -10.87
CA THR A 91 7.70 -18.10 -12.30
C THR A 91 7.09 -16.78 -12.76
N THR A 92 6.34 -16.05 -11.92
CA THR A 92 5.84 -14.71 -12.24
C THR A 92 6.80 -13.68 -11.68
N PRO A 93 7.65 -13.04 -12.51
CA PRO A 93 8.63 -12.07 -12.04
C PRO A 93 7.94 -10.95 -11.25
N GLY A 94 8.49 -10.59 -10.09
CA GLY A 94 8.02 -9.47 -9.28
C GLY A 94 6.87 -9.76 -8.32
N ALA A 95 6.21 -10.93 -8.36
CA ALA A 95 5.07 -11.22 -7.48
C ALA A 95 5.44 -11.23 -5.99
N LEU A 96 6.61 -11.75 -5.63
CA LEU A 96 7.12 -11.68 -4.25
C LEU A 96 7.47 -10.25 -3.83
N THR A 97 8.08 -9.49 -4.72
CA THR A 97 8.42 -8.09 -4.47
C THR A 97 7.15 -7.28 -4.20
N ALA A 98 6.10 -7.48 -5.00
CA ALA A 98 4.84 -6.76 -4.81
C ALA A 98 4.11 -7.12 -3.51
N ASP A 99 4.02 -8.40 -3.15
CA ASP A 99 3.44 -8.78 -1.85
C ASP A 99 4.29 -8.27 -0.67
N THR A 100 5.62 -8.19 -0.85
CA THR A 100 6.53 -7.63 0.17
C THR A 100 6.34 -6.12 0.32
N VAL A 101 6.27 -5.38 -0.78
CA VAL A 101 5.99 -3.93 -0.78
C VAL A 101 4.62 -3.67 -0.16
N ARG A 102 3.61 -4.47 -0.48
CA ARG A 102 2.29 -4.40 0.15
C ARG A 102 2.35 -4.65 1.66
N TYR A 103 3.07 -5.69 2.09
CA TYR A 103 3.30 -5.96 3.51
C TYR A 103 3.94 -4.77 4.21
N LEU A 104 4.98 -4.18 3.61
CA LEU A 104 5.67 -3.01 4.17
C LEU A 104 4.73 -1.80 4.26
N ARG A 105 3.96 -1.51 3.21
CA ARG A 105 2.93 -0.45 3.21
C ARG A 105 1.91 -0.62 4.33
N HIS A 106 1.43 -1.85 4.53
CA HIS A 106 0.35 -2.09 5.46
C HIS A 106 0.78 -2.02 6.93
N HIS A 107 2.03 -2.38 7.24
CA HIS A 107 2.48 -2.58 8.63
C HIS A 107 3.60 -1.65 9.10
N HIS A 108 4.45 -1.16 8.19
CA HIS A 108 5.72 -0.51 8.55
C HIS A 108 5.91 0.87 7.93
N LEU A 109 5.23 1.16 6.82
CA LEU A 109 5.35 2.44 6.14
C LEU A 109 4.12 3.30 6.46
N PRO A 110 4.32 4.55 6.91
CA PRO A 110 3.21 5.46 7.14
C PRO A 110 2.58 5.83 5.80
N ASP A 111 1.26 5.70 5.70
CA ASP A 111 0.51 6.15 4.51
C ASP A 111 0.94 7.59 4.18
N PRO A 112 1.49 7.84 2.98
CA PRO A 112 1.96 9.15 2.57
C PRO A 112 0.89 10.24 2.72
N LEU A 113 -0.38 9.86 2.53
CA LEU A 113 -1.49 10.79 2.55
C LEU A 113 -2.05 10.99 3.97
N SER A 114 -1.92 9.99 4.85
CA SER A 114 -2.44 10.08 6.22
C SER A 114 -1.56 10.88 7.18
N SER A 115 -0.25 10.95 6.95
CA SER A 115 0.67 11.62 7.89
C SER A 115 1.06 13.04 7.45
N ALA A 116 0.45 13.53 6.38
CA ALA A 116 0.85 14.77 5.74
C ALA A 116 -0.19 15.85 5.97
N ASP A 117 0.27 17.09 6.04
CA ASP A 117 -0.63 18.22 5.88
C ASP A 117 -1.16 18.21 4.44
N PRO A 118 -2.46 17.97 4.22
CA PRO A 118 -3.03 17.92 2.88
C PRO A 118 -2.83 19.24 2.12
N GLN A 119 -2.69 20.36 2.82
CA GLN A 119 -2.44 21.66 2.21
C GLN A 119 -1.07 21.74 1.52
N VAL A 120 -0.03 21.15 2.14
CA VAL A 120 1.33 21.14 1.60
C VAL A 120 1.40 20.32 0.31
N LEU A 121 0.75 19.15 0.31
CA LEU A 121 0.70 18.30 -0.88
C LEU A 121 -0.13 18.97 -1.99
N GLU A 122 -1.24 19.62 -1.64
CA GLU A 122 -2.06 20.37 -2.59
C GLU A 122 -1.28 21.54 -3.22
N GLU A 123 -0.47 22.26 -2.45
CA GLU A 123 0.39 23.33 -2.94
C GLU A 123 1.46 22.80 -3.91
N LEU A 124 2.17 21.73 -3.53
CA LEU A 124 3.16 21.06 -4.38
C LEU A 124 2.53 20.53 -5.68
N THR A 125 1.36 19.92 -5.60
CA THR A 125 0.66 19.37 -6.76
C THR A 125 -0.06 20.41 -7.60
N LYS A 126 -0.19 21.67 -7.16
CA LYS A 126 -0.70 22.78 -7.97
C LYS A 126 0.40 23.63 -8.58
N SER A 127 1.56 23.71 -7.94
CA SER A 127 2.72 24.48 -8.43
C SER A 127 3.23 24.00 -9.80
N SER A 128 3.61 24.95 -10.64
CA SER A 128 4.23 24.71 -11.94
C SER A 128 5.72 24.36 -11.85
N GLN A 129 6.36 24.67 -10.73
CA GLN A 129 7.78 24.40 -10.43
C GLN A 129 7.90 23.99 -8.95
N PRO A 130 7.35 22.82 -8.58
CA PRO A 130 7.26 22.42 -7.18
C PRO A 130 8.62 22.25 -6.51
N GLU A 131 9.67 21.96 -7.27
CA GLU A 131 11.05 21.86 -6.77
C GLU A 131 11.64 23.20 -6.33
N GLN A 132 11.04 24.33 -6.73
CA GLN A 132 11.46 25.68 -6.33
C GLN A 132 10.71 26.20 -5.10
N LEU A 133 9.69 25.48 -4.63
CA LEU A 133 8.99 25.86 -3.39
C LEU A 133 9.93 25.68 -2.20
N GLY A 134 10.14 26.76 -1.45
CA GLY A 134 11.10 26.80 -0.35
C GLY A 134 12.54 26.60 -0.85
N ASP A 135 13.15 25.50 -0.44
CA ASP A 135 14.50 25.08 -0.87
C ASP A 135 14.49 23.76 -1.65
N GLY A 136 13.30 23.32 -2.09
CA GLY A 136 13.12 22.07 -2.82
C GLY A 136 13.23 20.80 -1.97
N ARG A 137 13.53 20.88 -0.67
CA ARG A 137 13.60 19.69 0.20
C ARG A 137 12.26 18.98 0.28
N MET A 138 11.18 19.74 0.48
CA MET A 138 9.82 19.18 0.54
C MET A 138 9.48 18.38 -0.71
N TYR A 139 9.79 18.92 -1.90
CA TYR A 139 9.57 18.22 -3.15
C TYR A 139 10.30 16.86 -3.20
N TRP A 140 11.58 16.81 -2.84
CA TRP A 140 12.36 15.57 -2.87
C TRP A 140 11.97 14.58 -1.78
N GLU A 141 11.62 15.06 -0.58
CA GLU A 141 11.10 14.23 0.50
C GLU A 141 9.80 13.53 0.08
N TRP A 142 8.88 14.26 -0.55
CA TRP A 142 7.64 13.69 -1.08
C TRP A 142 7.88 12.70 -2.21
N MET A 143 8.79 13.02 -3.13
CA MET A 143 9.19 12.12 -4.20
C MET A 143 9.76 10.80 -3.65
N GLN A 144 10.68 10.90 -2.69
CA GLN A 144 11.27 9.74 -2.01
C GLN A 144 10.19 8.93 -1.30
N ARG A 145 9.25 9.60 -0.62
CA ARG A 145 8.17 8.95 0.11
C ARG A 145 7.26 8.15 -0.81
N PHE A 146 6.84 8.70 -1.95
CA PHE A 146 6.05 7.96 -2.93
C PHE A 146 6.81 6.75 -3.50
N VAL A 147 8.11 6.89 -3.78
CA VAL A 147 8.93 5.78 -4.28
C VAL A 147 9.09 4.67 -3.24
N VAL A 148 9.41 5.02 -1.98
CA VAL A 148 9.60 4.05 -0.90
C VAL A 148 8.31 3.31 -0.55
N THR A 149 7.17 4.02 -0.61
CA THR A 149 5.85 3.42 -0.40
C THR A 149 5.34 2.65 -1.61
N GLY A 150 5.93 2.83 -2.80
CA GLY A 150 5.48 2.15 -4.02
C GLY A 150 4.28 2.82 -4.69
N GLU A 151 3.96 4.06 -4.32
CA GLU A 151 2.97 4.94 -4.98
C GLU A 151 3.58 5.58 -6.24
N LEU A 152 3.95 4.74 -7.21
CA LEU A 152 4.77 5.15 -8.36
C LEU A 152 4.04 6.05 -9.34
N GLU A 153 2.70 5.96 -9.40
CA GLU A 153 1.86 6.86 -10.21
C GLU A 153 1.91 8.29 -9.67
N GLN A 154 1.83 8.45 -8.35
CA GLN A 154 1.93 9.72 -7.64
C GLN A 154 3.36 10.28 -7.72
N ALA A 155 4.37 9.42 -7.60
CA ALA A 155 5.76 9.80 -7.83
C ALA A 155 5.96 10.39 -9.23
N TRP A 156 5.42 9.73 -10.27
CA TRP A 156 5.50 10.25 -11.63
C TRP A 156 4.68 11.53 -11.81
N ALA A 157 3.48 11.62 -11.24
CA ALA A 157 2.65 12.82 -11.30
C ALA A 157 3.39 14.04 -10.74
N LEU A 158 4.10 13.88 -9.61
CA LEU A 158 4.92 14.93 -9.02
C LEU A 158 6.18 15.23 -9.88
N LEU A 159 6.91 14.21 -10.31
CA LEU A 159 8.13 14.37 -11.12
C LEU A 159 7.87 15.04 -12.47
N SER A 160 6.74 14.73 -13.10
CA SER A 160 6.36 15.30 -14.39
C SER A 160 6.19 16.83 -14.36
N ARG A 161 6.00 17.40 -13.16
CA ARG A 161 5.89 18.85 -12.94
C ARG A 161 7.24 19.54 -12.73
N HIS A 162 8.32 18.80 -12.53
CA HIS A 162 9.65 19.38 -12.38
C HIS A 162 10.00 20.23 -13.61
N SER A 163 10.57 21.42 -13.42
CA SER A 163 10.87 22.36 -14.52
C SER A 163 11.68 21.72 -15.66
N ALA A 164 12.68 20.90 -15.33
CA ALA A 164 13.45 20.15 -16.32
C ALA A 164 12.58 19.17 -17.15
N CYS A 165 11.62 18.48 -16.53
CA CYS A 165 10.70 17.59 -17.23
C CYS A 165 9.72 18.38 -18.11
N GLN A 166 9.19 19.49 -17.59
CA GLN A 166 8.34 20.44 -18.33
C GLN A 166 9.06 21.01 -19.57
N ARG A 167 10.34 21.39 -19.42
CA ARG A 167 11.20 21.88 -20.50
C ARG A 167 11.42 20.81 -21.58
N CYS A 168 11.55 19.55 -21.19
CA CYS A 168 11.67 18.42 -22.13
C CYS A 168 10.35 18.13 -22.85
N ALA A 169 9.21 18.29 -22.17
CA ALA A 169 7.89 18.07 -22.76
C ALA A 169 7.51 19.18 -23.75
N ASN A 170 7.86 20.42 -23.44
CA ASN A 170 7.55 21.61 -24.23
C ASN A 170 8.85 22.38 -24.54
N PRO A 171 9.73 21.86 -25.41
CA PRO A 171 10.94 22.57 -25.78
C PRO A 171 10.56 23.85 -26.53
N SER A 172 10.81 25.01 -25.92
CA SER A 172 10.71 26.28 -26.63
C SER A 172 11.74 26.29 -27.76
N ARG A 173 11.25 26.44 -29.00
CA ARG A 173 12.06 26.37 -30.23
C ARG A 173 12.92 27.62 -30.49
N GLU A 174 12.88 28.61 -29.61
CA GLU A 174 13.62 29.85 -29.79
C GLU A 174 15.09 29.65 -29.41
N TYR A 175 15.94 29.54 -30.44
CA TYR A 175 17.40 29.72 -30.42
C TYR A 175 18.16 29.02 -29.28
N LEU A 176 17.90 27.72 -29.06
CA LEU A 176 18.82 26.90 -28.29
C LEU A 176 20.00 26.50 -29.19
N ASP A 177 21.21 26.93 -28.81
CA ASP A 177 22.47 26.48 -29.41
C ASP A 177 22.57 24.93 -29.38
N ALA A 178 23.31 24.34 -30.30
CA ALA A 178 23.45 22.88 -30.47
C ALA A 178 23.84 22.17 -29.15
N TYR A 179 24.63 22.85 -28.30
CA TYR A 179 24.95 22.38 -26.95
C TYR A 179 23.72 22.21 -26.05
N TYR A 180 22.82 23.20 -26.02
CA TYR A 180 21.59 23.14 -25.23
C TYR A 180 20.60 22.11 -25.78
N GLN A 181 20.55 21.93 -27.10
CA GLN A 181 19.73 20.90 -27.73
C GLN A 181 20.16 19.50 -27.27
N ALA A 182 21.47 19.23 -27.24
CA ALA A 182 22.01 17.95 -26.77
C ALA A 182 21.64 17.65 -25.30
N ILE A 183 21.68 18.67 -24.43
CA ILE A 183 21.27 18.53 -23.01
C ILE A 183 19.79 18.19 -22.92
N VAL A 184 18.92 18.93 -23.62
CA VAL A 184 17.47 18.69 -23.58
C VAL A 184 17.13 17.30 -24.12
N GLU A 185 17.81 16.83 -25.17
CA GLU A 185 17.63 15.47 -25.68
C GLU A 185 18.06 14.40 -24.66
N GLN A 186 19.17 14.62 -23.96
CA GLN A 186 19.65 13.73 -22.92
C GLN A 186 18.66 13.67 -21.74
N ASP A 187 18.22 14.83 -21.24
CA ASP A 187 17.22 14.94 -20.18
C ASP A 187 15.90 14.27 -20.61
N THR A 188 15.46 14.49 -21.84
CA THR A 188 14.24 13.88 -22.40
C THR A 188 14.32 12.36 -22.37
N LYS A 189 15.46 11.79 -22.79
CA LYS A 189 15.69 10.34 -22.72
C LYS A 189 15.68 9.86 -21.26
N GLY A 190 16.33 10.60 -20.35
CA GLY A 190 16.35 10.30 -18.93
C GLY A 190 14.94 10.25 -18.31
N PHE A 191 14.13 11.29 -18.53
CA PHE A 191 12.76 11.35 -18.01
C PHE A 191 11.85 10.28 -18.61
N ARG A 192 12.01 9.92 -19.89
CA ARG A 192 11.27 8.79 -20.49
C ARG A 192 11.66 7.45 -19.88
N LEU A 193 12.93 7.24 -19.58
CA LEU A 193 13.39 6.04 -18.87
C LEU A 193 12.82 5.99 -17.45
N LEU A 194 12.83 7.11 -16.72
CA LEU A 194 12.23 7.21 -15.40
C LEU A 194 10.72 6.95 -15.45
N GLN A 195 10.02 7.51 -16.42
CA GLN A 195 8.60 7.20 -16.67
C GLN A 195 8.40 5.71 -16.92
N GLY A 196 9.24 5.11 -17.76
CA GLY A 196 9.21 3.68 -18.04
C GLY A 196 9.41 2.84 -16.77
N ILE A 197 10.38 3.20 -15.92
CA ILE A 197 10.65 2.49 -14.67
C ILE A 197 9.47 2.62 -13.71
N LEU A 198 8.98 3.84 -13.48
CA LEU A 198 7.90 4.10 -12.53
C LEU A 198 6.56 3.52 -13.00
N LEU A 199 6.25 3.60 -14.30
CA LEU A 199 4.95 3.21 -14.86
C LEU A 199 4.97 1.87 -15.61
N SER A 200 6.10 1.16 -15.68
CA SER A 200 6.17 -0.17 -16.33
C SER A 200 6.71 -1.25 -15.40
N ALA A 201 7.02 -0.91 -14.14
CA ALA A 201 7.37 -1.91 -13.15
C ALA A 201 6.25 -2.98 -13.05
N PRO A 202 6.55 -4.26 -13.28
CA PRO A 202 5.62 -5.35 -13.03
C PRO A 202 5.55 -5.52 -11.52
N LEU A 203 4.60 -4.84 -10.88
CA LEU A 203 4.26 -5.03 -9.49
C LEU A 203 2.91 -5.78 -9.45
N PRO A 204 2.92 -7.12 -9.27
CA PRO A 204 1.71 -7.92 -9.08
C PRO A 204 1.07 -7.57 -7.74
N GLY A 205 0.34 -6.47 -7.73
CA GLY A 205 -0.18 -5.92 -6.50
C GLY A 205 -0.51 -4.47 -6.46
N GLY A 206 -0.45 -3.81 -7.61
CA GLY A 206 -0.85 -2.42 -7.72
C GLY A 206 0.32 -1.46 -7.63
N ARG A 207 0.17 -0.35 -8.34
CA ARG A 207 1.10 0.78 -8.41
C ARG A 207 0.70 1.93 -7.47
N SER A 208 -0.39 1.70 -6.74
CA SER A 208 -0.95 2.56 -5.73
C SER A 208 -1.61 1.73 -4.64
N SER A 209 -1.83 2.32 -3.47
CA SER A 209 -2.49 1.68 -2.32
C SER A 209 -3.94 1.27 -2.64
N MET A 210 -4.58 1.99 -3.56
CA MET A 210 -5.92 1.70 -4.06
C MET A 210 -6.01 0.37 -4.83
N GLN A 211 -4.89 -0.08 -5.39
CA GLN A 211 -4.79 -1.32 -6.15
C GLN A 211 -4.38 -2.52 -5.28
N ASP A 212 -4.27 -2.35 -3.95
CA ASP A 212 -4.08 -3.44 -2.99
C ASP A 212 -5.38 -4.23 -2.70
N ALA A 213 -6.43 -4.02 -3.50
CA ALA A 213 -7.69 -4.74 -3.41
C ALA A 213 -7.46 -6.26 -3.46
N GLY A 214 -7.87 -6.95 -2.38
CA GLY A 214 -7.58 -8.37 -2.14
C GLY A 214 -6.80 -8.62 -0.83
N LEU A 215 -6.35 -7.57 -0.13
CA LEU A 215 -5.81 -7.67 1.23
C LEU A 215 -6.86 -7.35 2.30
N LEU A 216 -7.71 -6.36 2.07
CA LEU A 216 -8.90 -6.13 2.88
C LEU A 216 -9.92 -7.19 2.44
N ASP A 217 -9.94 -8.33 3.14
CA ASP A 217 -11.13 -9.19 3.15
C ASP A 217 -12.20 -8.41 3.94
N VAL A 218 -12.68 -7.30 3.37
CA VAL A 218 -13.91 -6.68 3.82
C VAL A 218 -14.94 -7.80 3.66
N PRO A 219 -15.61 -8.26 4.74
CA PRO A 219 -16.72 -9.16 4.55
C PRO A 219 -17.64 -8.44 3.57
N ALA A 220 -17.89 -9.05 2.41
CA ALA A 220 -18.82 -8.49 1.45
C ALA A 220 -20.11 -8.21 2.23
N GLU A 221 -20.38 -6.94 2.53
CA GLU A 221 -21.73 -6.56 2.90
C GLU A 221 -22.57 -7.02 1.73
N GLU A 222 -23.53 -7.87 2.06
CA GLU A 222 -24.49 -8.48 1.15
C GLU A 222 -24.84 -7.45 0.07
N GLU A 223 -24.49 -7.75 -1.18
CA GLU A 223 -25.17 -7.14 -2.31
C GLU A 223 -26.66 -7.38 -2.05
N ALA A 224 -27.33 -6.36 -1.54
CA ALA A 224 -28.75 -6.33 -1.38
C ALA A 224 -29.32 -6.53 -2.78
N THR A 225 -29.64 -7.79 -3.09
CA THR A 225 -30.53 -8.17 -4.17
C THR A 225 -31.82 -7.40 -3.97
N THR A 226 -31.88 -6.24 -4.60
CA THR A 226 -33.14 -5.55 -4.82
C THR A 226 -33.89 -6.42 -5.82
N PRO A 227 -35.05 -6.99 -5.46
CA PRO A 227 -35.84 -7.70 -6.44
C PRO A 227 -36.32 -6.67 -7.46
N LEU A 228 -36.00 -6.90 -8.73
CA LEU A 228 -36.64 -6.22 -9.84
C LEU A 228 -38.14 -6.53 -9.76
N LEU A 229 -38.93 -5.50 -9.42
CA LEU A 229 -40.35 -5.40 -9.76
C LEU A 229 -40.47 -4.65 -11.08
#